data_AF-A0A5J4QXB5-F1
#
_entry.id   AF-A0A5J4QXB5-F1
#
_cell.length_a   1.000
_cell.length_b   1.000
_cell.length_c   1.000
_cell.angle_alpha   90.00
_cell.angle_beta   90.00
_cell.angle_gamma   90.00
#
_symmetry.space_group_name_H-M   'P 1'
#
loop_
_entity.id
_entity.type
_entity.pdbx_description
1 polymer ?
#
loop_
_entity_poly.entity_id
_entity_poly.type
_entity_poly.pdbx_seq_one_letter_code
_entity_poly.pdbx_strand_id
1 'polypeptide(L)'
;LAKVPINVMFIALCGLCTSVMWGGIFNLAVEGLGKYTAAASGFFMVMVCGGGIIPLIQGSVADSFGYLSSYWVMFAGLAYLLYYALIGCKNVNKNIPVA
;
A
#
# COMPACT_ATOMS: atom_id res chain seq x y z
N LEU A 1 18.59 18.73 -26.86
CA LEU A 1 17.82 17.64 -26.23
C LEU A 1 18.35 17.43 -24.82
N ALA A 2 17.54 17.69 -23.79
CA ALA A 2 17.96 17.44 -22.41
C ALA A 2 18.10 15.94 -22.18
N LYS A 3 19.27 15.49 -21.70
CA LYS A 3 19.52 14.08 -21.38
C LYS A 3 18.86 13.77 -20.04
N VAL A 4 17.62 13.28 -20.07
CA VAL A 4 16.90 12.88 -18.86
C VAL A 4 17.58 11.63 -18.29
N PRO A 5 17.99 11.65 -17.01
CA PRO A 5 18.63 10.50 -16.40
C PRO A 5 17.62 9.38 -16.14
N ILE A 6 18.05 8.13 -16.34
CA ILE A 6 17.18 6.93 -16.28
C ILE A 6 16.48 6.74 -14.92
N ASN A 7 17.10 7.23 -13.84
CA ASN A 7 16.53 7.22 -12.49
C ASN A 7 15.20 7.99 -12.39
N VAL A 8 15.04 9.08 -13.13
CA VAL A 8 13.79 9.88 -13.16
C VAL A 8 12.67 9.07 -13.80
N MET A 9 12.97 8.26 -14.81
CA MET A 9 11.98 7.35 -15.42
C MET A 9 11.52 6.29 -14.42
N PHE A 10 12.43 5.73 -13.62
CA PHE A 10 12.07 4.76 -12.57
C PHE A 10 11.21 5.37 -11.47
N ILE A 11 11.50 6.61 -11.03
CA ILE A 11 10.66 7.32 -10.06
C ILE A 11 9.26 7.56 -10.62
N ALA A 12 9.15 7.98 -11.87
CA ALA A 12 7.86 8.17 -12.54
C ALA A 12 7.06 6.86 -12.63
N LEU A 13 7.72 5.75 -12.99
CA LEU A 13 7.10 4.43 -13.04
C LEU A 13 6.64 3.96 -11.66
N CYS A 14 7.46 4.13 -10.62
CA CYS A 14 7.06 3.83 -9.23
C CYS A 14 5.83 4.64 -8.81
N GLY A 15 5.78 5.94 -9.14
CA GLY A 15 4.62 6.80 -8.86
C GLY A 15 3.36 6.34 -9.60
N LEU A 16 3.50 5.95 -10.87
CA LEU A 16 2.41 5.41 -11.68
C LEU A 16 1.86 4.10 -11.09
N CYS A 17 2.73 3.18 -10.69
CA CYS A 17 2.30 1.92 -10.07
C CYS A 17 1.59 2.17 -8.72
N THR A 18 2.08 3.11 -7.91
CA THR A 18 1.52 3.39 -6.59
C THR A 18 0.16 4.10 -6.67
N SER A 19 -0.11 4.90 -7.72
CA SER A 19 -1.37 5.65 -7.84
C SER A 19 -2.59 4.73 -8.00
N VAL A 20 -2.45 3.64 -8.74
CA VAL A 20 -3.53 2.66 -8.98
C VAL A 20 -3.82 1.83 -7.73
N MET A 21 -2.81 1.62 -6.87
CA MET A 21 -2.94 0.77 -5.68
C MET A 21 -3.95 1.32 -4.67
N TRP A 22 -3.97 2.63 -4.42
CA TRP A 22 -4.84 3.21 -3.38
C TRP A 22 -6.33 2.92 -3.63
N GLY A 23 -6.82 3.20 -4.84
CA GLY A 23 -8.20 2.93 -5.22
C GLY A 23 -8.53 1.43 -5.22
N GLY A 24 -7.61 0.60 -5.70
CA GLY A 24 -7.77 -0.86 -5.69
C GLY A 24 -7.86 -1.43 -4.28
N ILE A 25 -6.94 -1.07 -3.39
CA ILE A 25 -6.91 -1.52 -2.00
C ILE A 25 -8.15 -1.04 -1.25
N PHE A 26 -8.58 0.21 -1.46
CA PHE A 26 -9.78 0.73 -0.81
C PHE A 26 -11.02 -0.07 -1.20
N ASN A 27 -11.23 -0.32 -2.50
CA ASN A 27 -12.35 -1.13 -2.97
C ASN A 27 -12.31 -2.53 -2.36
N LEU A 28 -11.17 -3.21 -2.45
CA LEU A 28 -10.97 -4.55 -1.88
C LEU A 28 -11.20 -4.61 -0.36
N ALA A 29 -10.92 -3.52 0.36
CA ALA A 29 -11.07 -3.46 1.82
C ALA A 29 -12.53 -3.29 2.26
N VAL A 30 -13.38 -2.70 1.43
CA VAL A 30 -14.77 -2.33 1.81
C VAL A 30 -15.83 -3.17 1.09
N GLU A 31 -15.41 -3.99 0.12
CA GLU A 31 -16.25 -4.90 -0.64
C GLU A 31 -16.86 -6.00 0.25
N GLY A 32 -18.14 -6.31 0.05
CA GLY A 32 -18.81 -7.41 0.78
C GLY A 32 -19.19 -7.12 2.24
N LEU A 33 -18.98 -5.89 2.74
CA LEU A 33 -19.31 -5.53 4.12
C LEU A 33 -20.76 -5.06 4.33
N GLY A 34 -21.48 -4.72 3.25
CA GLY A 34 -22.88 -4.28 3.30
C GLY A 34 -23.09 -3.12 4.27
N LYS A 35 -23.88 -3.33 5.33
CA LYS A 35 -24.16 -2.30 6.34
C LYS A 35 -22.90 -1.77 7.07
N TYR A 36 -21.80 -2.51 7.06
CA TYR A 36 -20.55 -2.13 7.72
C TYR A 36 -19.56 -1.38 6.83
N THR A 37 -19.85 -1.22 5.53
CA THR A 37 -18.96 -0.53 4.58
C THR A 37 -18.60 0.88 5.05
N ALA A 38 -19.56 1.66 5.58
CA ALA A 38 -19.29 3.00 6.09
C ALA A 38 -18.30 3.02 7.27
N ALA A 39 -18.45 2.08 8.22
CA ALA A 39 -17.55 1.97 9.36
C ALA A 39 -16.15 1.52 8.93
N ALA A 40 -16.06 0.53 8.04
CA ALA A 40 -14.80 0.03 7.52
C ALA A 40 -14.04 1.07 6.69
N SER A 41 -14.73 1.84 5.84
CA SER A 41 -14.14 2.99 5.15
C SER A 41 -13.56 4.01 6.13
N GLY A 42 -14.26 4.28 7.24
CA GLY A 42 -13.76 5.13 8.32
C GLY A 42 -12.47 4.60 8.95
N PHE A 43 -12.45 3.31 9.32
CA PHE A 43 -11.24 2.68 9.86
C PHE A 43 -10.08 2.69 8.87
N PHE A 44 -10.35 2.39 7.59
CA PHE A 44 -9.35 2.42 6.53
C PHE A 44 -8.67 3.79 6.42
N MET A 45 -9.47 4.87 6.46
CA MET A 45 -8.93 6.24 6.39
C MET A 45 -8.10 6.61 7.62
N VAL A 46 -8.45 6.12 8.81
CA VAL A 46 -7.65 6.34 10.02
C VAL A 46 -6.31 5.59 9.95
N MET A 47 -6.30 4.39 9.37
CA MET A 47 -5.08 3.57 9.23
C MET A 47 -4.04 4.15 8.26
N VAL A 48 -4.37 5.23 7.53
CA VAL A 48 -3.39 6.06 6.81
C VAL A 48 -2.27 6.57 7.74
N CYS A 49 -2.52 6.63 9.06
CA CYS A 49 -1.49 6.90 10.07
C CYS A 49 -0.26 5.98 9.94
N GLY A 50 -0.42 4.77 9.39
CA GLY A 50 0.68 3.86 9.08
C GLY A 50 1.73 4.47 8.13
N GLY A 51 1.33 5.43 7.28
CA GLY A 51 2.23 6.20 6.44
C GLY A 51 3.22 7.08 7.21
N GLY A 52 2.95 7.40 8.48
CA GLY A 52 3.93 8.03 9.38
C GLY A 52 4.76 7.01 10.17
N ILE A 53 4.19 5.83 10.46
CA ILE A 53 4.86 4.77 11.23
C ILE A 53 5.97 4.10 10.42
N ILE A 54 5.69 3.75 9.15
CA ILE A 54 6.66 3.05 8.29
C ILE A 54 7.94 3.88 8.05
N PRO A 55 7.87 5.19 7.76
CA PRO A 55 9.08 6.03 7.65
C PRO A 55 9.90 6.11 8.95
N LEU A 56 9.25 6.10 10.12
CA LEU A 56 9.98 6.08 11.40
C LEU A 56 10.76 4.78 11.57
N ILE A 57 10.16 3.64 11.22
CA ILE A 57 10.84 2.34 11.23
C ILE A 57 11.96 2.30 10.18
N GLN A 58 11.71 2.80 8.96
CA GLN A 58 12.75 2.86 7.93
C GLN A 58 13.92 3.76 8.37
N GLY A 59 13.64 4.90 9.00
CA GLY A 59 14.64 5.82 9.52
C GLY A 59 15.51 5.17 10.58
N SER A 60 14.92 4.49 11.57
CA SER A 60 15.70 3.81 12.61
C SER A 60 16.57 2.67 12.07
N VAL A 61 16.09 1.95 11.06
CA VAL A 61 16.89 0.94 10.35
C VAL A 61 18.01 1.59 9.55
N ALA A 62 17.76 2.73 8.90
CA ALA A 62 18.77 3.48 8.15
C ALA A 62 19.90 3.97 9.06
N ASP A 63 19.57 4.45 10.26
CA ASP A 63 20.55 4.93 11.25
C ASP A 63 21.45 3.80 11.77
N SER A 64 20.92 2.57 11.86
CA SER A 64 21.63 1.42 12.45
C SER A 64 22.39 0.57 11.42
N PHE A 65 21.81 0.37 10.23
CA PHE A 65 22.29 -0.57 9.22
C PHE A 65 22.61 0.09 7.87
N GLY A 66 22.47 1.41 7.77
CA GLY A 66 22.71 2.20 6.56
C GLY A 66 21.50 2.35 5.63
N TYR A 67 21.56 3.34 4.74
CA TYR A 67 20.43 3.68 3.87
C TYR A 67 19.98 2.54 2.95
N LEU A 68 20.92 1.82 2.33
CA LEU A 68 20.57 0.79 1.35
C LEU A 68 19.83 -0.40 1.98
N SER A 69 20.20 -0.79 3.20
CA SER A 69 19.54 -1.89 3.92
C SER A 69 18.15 -1.49 4.42
N SER A 70 17.92 -0.21 4.73
CA SER A 70 16.60 0.31 5.14
C SER A 70 15.50 0.09 4.11
N TYR A 71 15.84 0.02 2.81
CA TYR A 71 14.87 -0.27 1.74
C TYR A 71 14.24 -1.67 1.84
N TRP A 72 14.81 -2.60 2.61
CA TRP A 72 14.16 -3.87 2.92
C TRP A 72 12.84 -3.69 3.69
N VAL A 73 12.70 -2.60 4.46
CA VAL A 73 11.43 -2.26 5.13
C VAL A 73 10.33 -1.98 4.10
N MET A 74 10.65 -1.19 3.06
CA MET A 74 9.72 -0.90 1.97
C MET A 74 9.43 -2.14 1.13
N PHE A 75 10.43 -2.97 0.88
CA PHE A 75 10.25 -4.24 0.19
C PHE A 75 9.29 -5.17 0.93
N ALA A 76 9.44 -5.29 2.26
CA ALA A 76 8.52 -6.07 3.10
C ALA A 76 7.08 -5.52 3.07
N GLY A 77 6.92 -4.18 3.08
CA GLY A 77 5.62 -3.54 2.94
C GLY A 77 4.93 -3.85 1.60
N LEU A 78 5.68 -3.79 0.49
CA LEU A 78 5.18 -4.16 -0.84
C LEU A 78 4.86 -5.67 -0.94
N ALA A 79 5.66 -6.53 -0.32
CA ALA A 79 5.40 -7.96 -0.26
C ALA A 79 4.10 -8.27 0.50
N TYR A 80 3.85 -7.56 1.61
CA TYR A 80 2.57 -7.68 2.35
C TYR A 80 1.38 -7.20 1.50
N LEU A 81 1.52 -6.10 0.78
CA LEU A 81 0.48 -5.62 -0.14
C LEU A 81 0.18 -6.62 -1.26
N LEU A 82 1.21 -7.27 -1.80
CA LEU A 82 1.03 -8.34 -2.79
C LEU A 82 0.27 -9.54 -2.20
N TYR A 83 0.63 -9.96 -0.98
CA TYR A 83 -0.12 -11.00 -0.26
C TYR A 83 -1.59 -10.60 -0.05
N TYR A 84 -1.84 -9.35 0.36
CA TYR A 84 -3.20 -8.84 0.56
C TYR A 84 -4.01 -8.90 -0.73
N ALA A 85 -3.45 -8.47 -1.86
CA ALA A 85 -4.12 -8.47 -3.15
C ALA A 85 -4.41 -9.89 -3.70
N LEU A 86 -3.57 -10.88 -3.40
CA LEU A 86 -3.73 -12.25 -3.94
C LEU A 86 -4.61 -13.15 -3.06
N ILE A 87 -4.49 -13.01 -1.73
CA ILE A 87 -5.07 -13.95 -0.76
C ILE A 87 -5.86 -13.22 0.31
N GLY A 88 -5.30 -12.14 0.85
CA GLY A 88 -5.83 -11.46 2.05
C GLY A 88 -7.16 -10.73 1.84
N CYS A 89 -7.49 -10.32 0.62
CA CYS A 89 -8.70 -9.55 0.30
C CYS A 89 -9.90 -10.42 -0.09
N LYS A 90 -9.85 -11.74 0.10
CA LYS A 90 -10.98 -12.62 -0.24
C LYS A 90 -12.21 -12.27 0.58
N ASN A 91 -13.30 -11.94 -0.10
CA ASN A 91 -14.55 -11.62 0.55
C ASN A 91 -15.11 -12.82 1.32
N VAL A 92 -15.31 -12.63 2.62
CA VAL A 92 -15.82 -13.63 3.56
C VAL A 92 -17.33 -13.86 3.43
N ASN A 93 -18.08 -12.89 2.92
CA ASN A 93 -19.53 -12.99 2.79
C ASN A 93 -19.99 -13.00 1.33
N LYS A 94 -20.13 -14.20 0.76
CA LYS A 94 -20.59 -14.43 -0.62
C LYS A 94 -22.08 -14.12 -0.85
N ASN A 95 -22.84 -13.88 0.21
CA ASN A 95 -24.29 -13.64 0.14
C ASN A 95 -24.65 -12.19 -0.21
N ILE A 96 -23.67 -11.28 -0.21
CA ILE A 96 -23.87 -9.88 -0.58
C ILE A 96 -23.34 -9.72 -2.01
N PRO A 97 -24.14 -9.24 -2.96
CA PRO A 97 -23.66 -8.98 -4.31
C PRO A 97 -22.54 -7.96 -4.26
N VAL A 98 -21.40 -8.35 -4.83
CA VAL A 98 -20.25 -7.47 -5.06
C VAL A 98 -20.42 -6.81 -6.43
N ALA A 99 -20.02 -5.55 -6.55
CA ALA A 99 -20.08 -4.78 -7.80
C ALA A 99 -18.82 -5.01 -8.64
#